data_AF-A0A2N4YNY4-F1
#
_entry.id   AF-A0A2N4YNY4-F1
#
_cell.length_a   1.000
_cell.length_b   1.000
_cell.length_c   1.000
_cell.angle_alpha   90.00
_cell.angle_beta   90.00
_cell.angle_gamma   90.00
#
_symmetry.space_group_name_H-M   'P 1'
#
loop_
_entity.id
_entity.type
_entity.pdbx_description
1 polymer ?
#
loop_
_entity_poly.entity_id
_entity_poly.type
_entity_poly.pdbx_seq_one_letter_code
_entity_poly.pdbx_strand_id
1 'polypeptide(L)'
;MYQDLIRNELNEAAETLANFLQDEANIHAIQRAAVLLADSFKAGGKVLSCGNGGSHCDAMHLAEELTGRYRENRPGYPAIAISDVSHLSCVSNDFGYEYV
;
A
#
# COMPACT_ATOMS: atom_id res chain seq x y z
N MET A 1 15.29 9.04 29.30
CA MET A 1 14.07 9.67 28.73
C MET A 1 13.98 9.47 27.21
N TYR A 2 14.77 10.13 26.36
CA TYR A 2 14.67 9.89 24.89
C TYR A 2 15.15 8.50 24.45
N GLN A 3 16.22 7.98 25.05
CA GLN A 3 16.70 6.63 24.75
C GLN A 3 15.68 5.55 25.10
N ASP A 4 14.92 5.74 26.18
CA ASP A 4 13.88 4.81 26.61
C ASP A 4 12.67 4.89 25.68
N LEU A 5 12.28 6.10 25.26
CA LEU A 5 11.23 6.28 24.25
C LEU A 5 11.61 5.58 22.93
N ILE A 6 12.81 5.82 22.40
CA ILE A 6 13.27 5.17 21.17
C ILE A 6 13.26 3.64 21.30
N ARG A 7 13.72 3.11 22.45
CA ARG A 7 13.70 1.67 22.70
C ARG A 7 12.27 1.12 22.74
N ASN A 8 11.33 1.86 23.34
CA ASN A 8 9.94 1.46 23.42
C ASN A 8 9.28 1.42 22.03
N GLU A 9 9.45 2.45 21.19
CA GLU A 9 8.91 2.48 19.82
C GLU A 9 9.41 1.30 18.97
N LEU A 10 10.71 0.97 19.08
CA LEU A 10 11.29 -0.17 18.36
C LEU A 10 10.78 -1.51 18.90
N ASN A 11 10.57 -1.63 20.21
CA ASN A 11 9.99 -2.82 20.82
C ASN A 11 8.52 -3.00 20.40
N GLU A 12 7.74 -1.92 20.34
CA GLU A 12 6.34 -1.95 19.90
C GLU A 12 6.22 -2.37 18.43
N ALA A 13 7.08 -1.88 17.55
CA ALA A 13 7.13 -2.31 16.16
C ALA A 13 7.47 -3.80 16.04
N ALA A 14 8.45 -4.28 16.82
CA ALA A 14 8.84 -5.69 16.84
C ALA A 14 7.72 -6.60 17.36
N GLU A 15 7.02 -6.19 18.43
CA GLU A 15 5.89 -6.92 19.00
C GLU A 15 4.71 -6.96 18.03
N THR A 16 4.40 -5.84 17.38
CA THR A 16 3.36 -5.76 16.35
C THR A 16 3.64 -6.75 15.21
N LEU A 17 4.89 -6.78 14.72
CA LEU A 17 5.28 -7.74 13.67
C LEU A 17 5.22 -9.19 14.16
N ALA A 18 5.66 -9.46 15.39
CA ALA A 18 5.61 -10.80 15.98
C ALA A 18 4.16 -11.31 16.11
N ASN A 19 3.25 -10.46 16.58
CA ASN A 19 1.83 -10.78 16.69
C ASN A 19 1.19 -10.99 15.31
N PHE A 20 1.51 -10.12 14.35
CA PHE A 20 1.00 -10.24 12.98
C PHE A 20 1.45 -11.55 12.31
N LEU A 21 2.71 -11.96 12.54
CA LEU A 21 3.28 -13.20 12.02
C LEU A 21 2.68 -14.46 12.65
N GLN A 22 2.30 -14.42 13.93
CA GLN A 22 1.73 -15.58 14.64
C GLN A 22 0.32 -15.95 14.17
N ASP A 23 -0.40 -15.03 13.54
CA ASP A 23 -1.72 -15.30 12.97
C ASP A 23 -1.59 -15.77 11.52
N GLU A 24 -1.75 -17.08 11.31
CA GLU A 24 -1.74 -17.71 9.98
C GLU A 24 -2.79 -17.12 9.01
N ALA A 25 -3.88 -16.52 9.52
CA ALA A 25 -4.85 -15.85 8.67
C ALA A 25 -4.24 -14.64 7.94
N ASN A 26 -3.26 -13.96 8.54
CA ASN A 26 -2.52 -12.86 7.92
C ASN A 26 -1.64 -13.35 6.76
N ILE A 27 -0.93 -14.47 6.95
CA ILE A 27 -0.12 -15.10 5.89
C ILE A 27 -1.01 -15.50 4.71
N HIS A 28 -2.15 -16.13 5.00
CA HIS A 28 -3.12 -16.46 3.97
C HIS A 28 -3.72 -15.23 3.29
N ALA A 29 -3.96 -14.14 4.02
CA ALA A 29 -4.46 -12.89 3.45
C ALA A 29 -3.46 -12.26 2.48
N ILE A 30 -2.18 -12.22 2.85
CA ILE A 30 -1.10 -11.73 1.99
C ILE A 30 -1.01 -12.57 0.71
N GLN A 31 -0.99 -13.90 0.83
CA GLN A 31 -0.95 -14.78 -0.34
C GLN A 31 -2.16 -14.56 -1.25
N ARG A 32 -3.37 -14.48 -0.70
CA ARG A 32 -4.59 -14.21 -1.49
C ARG A 32 -4.50 -12.89 -2.24
N ALA A 33 -4.03 -11.83 -1.60
CA ALA A 33 -3.86 -10.52 -2.23
C ALA A 33 -2.82 -10.58 -3.37
N ALA A 34 -1.67 -11.21 -3.14
CA ALA A 34 -0.62 -11.36 -4.15
C ALA A 34 -1.10 -12.15 -5.38
N VAL A 35 -1.81 -13.27 -5.16
CA VAL A 35 -2.35 -14.10 -6.24
C VAL A 35 -3.44 -13.33 -7.02
N LEU A 36 -4.33 -12.64 -6.32
CA LEU A 36 -5.38 -11.82 -6.94
C LEU A 36 -4.79 -10.76 -7.89
N LEU A 37 -3.75 -10.05 -7.45
CA LEU A 37 -3.07 -9.05 -8.28
C LEU A 37 -2.39 -9.70 -9.49
N ALA A 38 -1.65 -10.79 -9.27
CA ALA A 38 -0.97 -11.51 -10.34
C ALA A 38 -1.95 -12.00 -11.42
N ASP A 39 -3.09 -12.55 -11.00
CA ASP A 39 -4.11 -13.05 -11.93
C ASP A 39 -4.83 -11.91 -12.66
N SER A 40 -5.07 -10.78 -11.98
CA SER A 40 -5.57 -9.56 -12.63
C SER A 40 -4.63 -9.11 -13.75
N PHE A 41 -3.32 -9.03 -13.51
CA PHE A 41 -2.36 -8.63 -14.54
C PHE A 41 -2.29 -9.62 -15.71
N LYS A 42 -2.31 -10.93 -15.44
CA LYS A 42 -2.36 -11.96 -16.51
C LYS A 42 -3.61 -11.83 -17.37
N ALA A 43 -4.73 -11.40 -16.79
CA ALA A 43 -5.98 -11.15 -17.50
C ALA A 43 -6.03 -9.78 -18.21
N GLY A 44 -4.93 -9.01 -18.21
CA GLY A 44 -4.88 -7.66 -18.80
C GLY A 44 -5.52 -6.58 -17.92
N GLY A 45 -5.80 -6.89 -16.66
CA GLY A 45 -6.28 -5.96 -15.65
C GLY A 45 -5.19 -5.04 -15.11
N LYS A 46 -5.57 -4.17 -14.18
CA LYS A 46 -4.69 -3.20 -13.50
C LYS A 46 -5.05 -3.11 -12.02
N VAL A 47 -4.12 -2.59 -11.22
CA VAL A 47 -4.39 -2.25 -9.82
C VAL A 47 -4.54 -0.75 -9.64
N LEU A 48 -5.51 -0.35 -8.83
CA LEU A 48 -5.68 1.01 -8.35
C LEU A 48 -5.43 1.00 -6.84
N SER A 49 -4.55 1.86 -6.34
CA SER A 49 -4.26 2.03 -4.91
C SER A 49 -4.68 3.41 -4.42
N CYS A 50 -5.16 3.49 -3.18
CA CYS A 50 -5.53 4.74 -2.54
C CYS A 50 -5.30 4.66 -1.03
N GLY A 51 -5.29 5.81 -0.37
CA GLY A 51 -5.07 5.92 1.06
C GLY A 51 -4.99 7.39 1.49
N ASN A 52 -4.99 7.60 2.80
CA ASN A 52 -4.94 8.92 3.43
C ASN A 52 -3.65 9.07 4.24
N GLY A 53 -3.08 10.27 4.29
CA GLY A 53 -1.87 10.55 5.08
C GLY A 53 -0.72 9.59 4.73
N GLY A 54 -0.18 8.88 5.73
CA GLY A 54 0.90 7.90 5.53
C GLY A 54 0.52 6.78 4.56
N SER A 55 -0.71 6.27 4.60
CA SER A 55 -1.17 5.23 3.68
C SER A 55 -1.30 5.72 2.23
N HIS A 56 -1.40 7.03 2.01
CA HIS A 56 -1.30 7.60 0.66
C HIS A 56 0.11 7.44 0.10
N CYS A 57 1.12 7.62 0.93
CA CYS A 57 2.52 7.37 0.57
C CYS A 57 2.72 5.90 0.20
N ASP A 58 2.16 4.96 0.97
CA ASP A 58 2.23 3.53 0.66
C ASP A 58 1.49 3.18 -0.64
N ALA A 59 0.32 3.78 -0.88
CA ALA A 59 -0.43 3.59 -2.13
C ALA A 59 0.39 4.01 -3.35
N MET A 60 1.06 5.17 -3.27
CA MET A 60 1.97 5.66 -4.31
C MET A 60 3.20 4.78 -4.46
N HIS A 61 3.80 4.35 -3.34
CA HIS A 61 4.98 3.48 -3.34
C HIS A 61 4.67 2.12 -3.99
N LEU A 62 3.53 1.50 -3.67
CA LEU A 62 3.09 0.26 -4.32
C LEU A 62 2.95 0.42 -5.84
N ALA A 63 2.34 1.52 -6.29
CA ALA A 63 2.20 1.80 -7.72
C ALA A 63 3.57 2.03 -8.39
N GLU A 64 4.50 2.70 -7.70
CA GLU A 64 5.87 2.94 -8.16
C GLU A 64 6.66 1.62 -8.29
N GLU A 65 6.65 0.75 -7.28
CA GLU A 65 7.32 -0.56 -7.35
C GLU A 65 6.78 -1.44 -8.49
N LEU A 66 5.46 -1.38 -8.74
CA LEU A 66 4.79 -2.17 -9.79
C LEU A 66 5.08 -1.62 -11.19
N THR A 67 4.95 -0.32 -11.39
CA THR A 67 5.19 0.32 -12.71
C THR A 67 6.67 0.41 -13.05
N GLY A 68 7.52 0.67 -12.05
CA GLY A 68 8.96 0.73 -12.14
C GLY A 68 9.62 -0.63 -11.93
N ARG A 69 10.62 -0.66 -11.04
CA ARG A 69 11.43 -1.84 -10.74
C ARG A 69 11.45 -2.10 -9.25
N TYR A 70 10.97 -3.27 -8.85
CA TYR A 70 11.03 -3.71 -7.46
C TYR A 70 12.36 -4.41 -7.13
N ARG A 71 12.57 -5.65 -7.62
CA ARG A 71 13.78 -6.46 -7.37
C ARG A 71 14.46 -6.89 -8.66
N GLU A 72 13.75 -7.68 -9.45
CA GLU A 72 14.27 -8.21 -10.71
C GLU A 72 13.89 -7.31 -11.89
N ASN A 73 14.70 -7.37 -12.96
CA ASN A 73 14.34 -6.71 -14.21
C ASN A 73 13.20 -7.47 -14.89
N ARG A 74 12.07 -6.77 -15.04
CA ARG A 74 10.85 -7.22 -15.73
C ARG A 74 10.17 -6.03 -16.41
N PRO A 75 9.22 -6.26 -17.33
CA PRO A 75 8.29 -5.23 -17.77
C PRO A 75 7.51 -4.63 -16.59
N GLY A 76 7.10 -3.37 -16.70
CA GLY A 76 6.22 -2.71 -15.73
C GLY A 76 4.85 -3.39 -15.65
N TYR A 77 4.26 -3.44 -14.46
CA TYR A 77 2.85 -3.85 -14.27
C TYR A 77 1.94 -2.62 -14.28
N PRO A 78 0.70 -2.75 -14.79
CA PRO A 78 -0.25 -1.64 -14.82
C PRO A 78 -0.79 -1.35 -13.41
N ALA A 79 -0.24 -0.32 -12.78
CA ALA A 79 -0.64 0.14 -11.45
C ALA A 79 -0.77 1.67 -11.42
N ILE A 80 -1.78 2.18 -10.70
CA ILE A 80 -2.03 3.62 -10.56
C ILE A 80 -2.40 3.90 -9.10
N ALA A 81 -1.75 4.87 -8.47
CA ALA A 81 -2.22 5.45 -7.23
C ALA A 81 -3.18 6.60 -7.53
N ILE A 82 -4.30 6.69 -6.81
CA ILE A 82 -5.21 7.84 -6.88
C ILE A 82 -4.55 8.99 -6.13
N SER A 83 -3.69 9.75 -6.82
CA SER A 83 -2.83 10.78 -6.21
C SER A 83 -2.77 12.09 -7.02
N ASP A 84 -3.71 12.30 -7.95
CA ASP A 84 -3.76 13.53 -8.73
C ASP A 84 -4.29 14.69 -7.87
N VAL A 85 -3.43 15.65 -7.56
CA VAL A 85 -3.75 16.76 -6.66
C VAL A 85 -4.91 17.63 -7.16
N SER A 86 -5.11 17.74 -8.48
CA SER A 86 -6.20 18.50 -9.05
C SER A 86 -7.53 17.75 -8.93
N HIS A 87 -7.51 16.42 -9.12
CA HIS A 87 -8.66 15.55 -8.90
C HIS A 87 -9.09 15.55 -7.43
N LEU A 88 -8.14 15.28 -6.51
CA LEU A 88 -8.41 15.23 -5.07
C LEU A 88 -9.02 16.56 -4.58
N SER A 89 -8.47 17.69 -5.02
CA SER A 89 -8.98 19.01 -4.61
C SER A 89 -10.33 19.36 -5.23
N CYS A 90 -10.53 19.12 -6.53
CA CYS A 90 -11.80 19.39 -7.21
C CYS A 90 -12.94 18.54 -6.65
N VAL A 91 -12.76 17.23 -6.54
CA VAL A 91 -13.81 16.33 -6.06
C VAL A 91 -14.13 16.59 -4.59
N SER A 92 -13.11 16.79 -3.75
CA SER A 92 -13.32 17.13 -2.35
C SER A 92 -14.06 18.46 -2.18
N ASN A 93 -13.80 19.45 -3.03
CA ASN A 93 -14.44 20.76 -2.95
C ASN A 93 -15.90 20.71 -3.44
N ASP A 94 -16.14 20.03 -4.55
CA ASP A 94 -17.42 20.09 -5.24
C ASP A 94 -18.45 19.09 -4.67
N PHE A 95 -17.97 17.94 -4.18
CA PHE A 95 -18.82 16.84 -3.69
C PHE A 95 -18.56 16.47 -2.23
N GLY A 96 -17.42 16.85 -1.68
CA GLY A 96 -16.98 16.46 -0.33
C GLY A 96 -15.94 15.33 -0.35
N TYR A 97 -15.13 15.24 0.70
CA TYR A 97 -14.00 14.30 0.75
C TYR A 97 -14.42 12.82 0.70
N GLU A 98 -15.67 12.50 1.05
CA GLU A 98 -16.21 11.13 0.96
C GLU A 98 -16.36 10.63 -0.49
N TYR A 99 -16.29 11.53 -1.47
CA TYR A 99 -16.43 11.21 -2.90
C TYR A 99 -15.09 11.16 -3.64
N VAL A 100 -13.98 11.41 -2.93
CA VAL A 100 -12.60 11.30 -3.42
C VAL A 100 -12.17 9.84 -3.42
#